data_AF-A0A844B140-F1
#
_entry.id   AF-A0A844B140-F1
#
_cell.length_a   1.000
_cell.length_b   1.000
_cell.length_c   1.000
_cell.angle_alpha   90.00
_cell.angle_beta   90.00
_cell.angle_gamma   90.00
#
_symmetry.space_group_name_H-M   'P 1'
#
loop_
_entity.id
_entity.type
_entity.pdbx_description
1 polymer ?
#
loop_
_entity_poly.entity_id
_entity_poly.type
_entity_poly.pdbx_seq_one_letter_code
_entity_poly.pdbx_strand_id
1 'polypeptide(L)'
;MSDLIAKTAIDRRLAGILTPVIEGLGFELVRIRLMGGKTKTLQIMAERPEGGIEVDECARILTAVSAVLDVEDPLEDAYTLEVSSPGIDRPLTRLKDFEAWEGYEAKIETTEMIDGRRRFKGVLAGVEDGEVLIEIDGPEGEPVTIGLDYEWLSDAKLVLTDELIREMLRARKAAGIIDESAFDEIETDEGSVPQED
;
A
#
# COMPACT_ATOMS: atom_id res chain seq x y z
N MET A 1 -8.55 -17.18 8.96
CA MET A 1 -8.30 -15.75 9.21
C MET A 1 -7.54 -15.20 8.02
N SER A 2 -8.15 -14.25 7.31
CA SER A 2 -7.49 -13.52 6.23
C SER A 2 -6.48 -12.56 6.84
N ASP A 3 -5.24 -12.57 6.35
CA ASP A 3 -4.20 -11.63 6.76
C ASP A 3 -3.90 -10.74 5.55
N LEU A 4 -4.34 -9.48 5.64
CA LEU A 4 -4.18 -8.51 4.56
C LEU A 4 -2.73 -8.04 4.42
N ILE A 5 -1.93 -8.07 5.49
CA ILE A 5 -0.49 -7.79 5.43
C ILE A 5 0.21 -8.91 4.67
N ALA A 6 -0.17 -10.18 4.90
CA ALA A 6 0.46 -11.38 4.38
C ALA A 6 -0.55 -12.47 3.94
N LYS A 7 -0.83 -12.56 2.63
CA LYS A 7 -1.92 -13.40 2.11
C LYS A 7 -1.63 -14.90 2.09
N THR A 8 -0.41 -15.29 1.71
CA THR A 8 -0.06 -16.71 1.55
C THR A 8 0.62 -17.27 2.80
N ALA A 9 0.74 -18.60 2.89
CA ALA A 9 1.49 -19.23 3.98
C ALA A 9 2.95 -18.77 4.03
N ILE A 10 3.58 -18.59 2.86
CA ILE A 10 4.95 -18.10 2.79
C ILE A 10 5.05 -16.62 3.17
N ASP A 11 4.10 -15.78 2.74
CA ASP A 11 4.06 -14.38 3.15
C ASP A 11 3.95 -14.25 4.67
N ARG A 12 3.13 -15.08 5.33
CA ARG A 12 2.95 -15.05 6.79
C ARG A 12 4.21 -15.48 7.53
N ARG A 13 4.91 -16.50 7.01
CA ARG A 13 6.22 -16.90 7.55
C ARG A 13 7.22 -15.74 7.45
N LEU A 14 7.29 -15.09 6.29
CA LEU A 14 8.17 -13.95 6.07
C LEU A 14 7.77 -12.76 6.96
N ALA A 15 6.48 -12.45 7.09
CA ALA A 15 5.98 -11.40 7.98
C ALA A 15 6.41 -11.65 9.43
N GLY A 16 6.30 -12.88 9.93
CA GLY A 16 6.71 -13.24 11.29
C GLY A 16 8.20 -13.02 11.56
N ILE A 17 9.05 -13.18 10.53
CA ILE A 17 10.49 -12.95 10.62
C ILE A 17 10.82 -11.44 10.52
N LEU A 18 10.16 -10.74 9.59
CA LEU A 18 10.58 -9.39 9.17
C LEU A 18 9.87 -8.27 9.93
N THR A 19 8.67 -8.50 10.46
CA THR A 19 7.93 -7.47 11.22
C THR A 19 8.73 -6.93 12.41
N PRO A 20 9.32 -7.78 13.28
CA PRO A 20 10.11 -7.29 14.41
C PRO A 20 11.34 -6.47 13.99
N VAL A 21 11.92 -6.77 12.83
CA VAL A 21 13.08 -6.05 12.28
C VAL A 21 12.65 -4.65 11.83
N ILE A 22 11.53 -4.57 11.10
CA ILE A 22 10.97 -3.31 10.59
C ILE A 22 10.51 -2.42 11.76
N GLU A 23 9.83 -3.00 12.74
CA GLU A 23 9.39 -2.30 13.96
C GLU A 23 10.56 -1.83 14.81
N GLY A 24 11.63 -2.64 14.93
CA GLY A 24 12.86 -2.27 15.62
C GLY A 24 13.58 -1.06 15.00
N LEU A 25 13.32 -0.76 13.72
CA LEU A 25 13.82 0.43 13.04
C LEU A 25 12.90 1.64 13.14
N GLY A 26 11.73 1.51 13.78
CA GLY A 26 10.74 2.57 13.95
C GLY A 26 9.76 2.71 12.78
N PHE A 27 9.62 1.66 11.96
CA PHE A 27 8.66 1.61 10.85
C PHE A 27 7.61 0.52 11.10
N GLU A 28 6.58 0.51 10.27
CA GLU A 28 5.55 -0.51 10.33
C GLU A 28 5.44 -1.22 8.99
N LEU A 29 5.23 -2.53 9.05
CA LEU A 29 4.94 -3.34 7.88
C LEU A 29 3.51 -3.08 7.42
N VAL A 30 3.36 -2.58 6.19
CA VAL A 30 2.05 -2.41 5.52
C VAL A 30 1.71 -3.68 4.76
N ARG A 31 2.63 -4.16 3.91
CA ARG A 31 2.36 -5.33 3.07
C ARG A 31 3.61 -6.12 2.78
N ILE A 32 3.48 -7.44 2.75
CA ILE A 32 4.51 -8.34 2.23
C ILE A 32 3.92 -9.32 1.20
N ARG A 33 4.57 -9.45 0.05
CA ARG A 33 4.14 -10.36 -1.02
C ARG A 33 5.34 -11.01 -1.70
N LEU A 34 5.35 -12.33 -1.75
CA LEU A 34 6.18 -13.08 -2.70
C LEU A 34 5.41 -13.28 -4.01
N MET A 35 5.82 -12.57 -5.05
CA MET A 35 5.17 -12.58 -6.37
C MET A 35 5.93 -13.47 -7.36
N GLY A 36 5.18 -14.17 -8.21
CA GLY A 36 5.72 -15.05 -9.24
C GLY A 36 6.03 -14.33 -10.57
N GLY A 37 7.07 -14.80 -11.24
CA GLY A 37 7.57 -14.31 -12.54
C GLY A 37 8.69 -15.23 -13.06
N LYS A 38 9.50 -14.79 -14.02
CA LYS A 38 10.75 -15.51 -14.40
C LYS A 38 11.75 -15.57 -13.23
N THR A 39 11.79 -14.50 -12.45
CA THR A 39 12.48 -14.39 -11.16
C THR A 39 11.41 -13.99 -10.14
N LYS A 40 11.44 -14.56 -8.94
CA LYS A 40 10.49 -14.18 -7.88
C LYS A 40 10.81 -12.77 -7.38
N THR A 41 9.81 -12.04 -6.93
CA THR A 41 10.01 -10.75 -6.24
C THR A 41 9.42 -10.84 -4.85
N LEU A 42 10.23 -10.59 -3.83
CA LEU A 42 9.77 -10.35 -2.46
C LEU A 42 9.58 -8.85 -2.29
N GLN A 43 8.33 -8.40 -2.31
CA GLN A 43 7.99 -7.00 -2.12
C GLN A 43 7.54 -6.73 -0.70
N ILE A 44 8.13 -5.70 -0.09
CA ILE A 44 7.83 -5.21 1.24
C ILE A 44 7.44 -3.73 1.13
N MET A 45 6.25 -3.40 1.62
CA MET A 45 5.79 -2.03 1.78
C MET A 45 5.82 -1.67 3.25
N ALA A 46 6.49 -0.58 3.58
CA ALA A 46 6.61 -0.08 4.95
C ALA A 46 6.44 1.44 4.99
N GLU A 47 6.15 1.96 6.17
CA GLU A 47 6.03 3.40 6.42
C GLU A 47 6.29 3.73 7.88
N ARG A 48 6.42 5.03 8.19
CA ARG A 48 6.39 5.50 9.57
C ARG A 48 5.00 5.33 10.18
N PRO A 49 4.86 5.26 11.52
CA PRO A 49 3.56 5.25 12.19
C PRO A 49 2.63 6.39 11.78
N GLU A 50 3.20 7.56 11.47
CA GLU A 50 2.50 8.77 11.02
C GLU A 50 2.27 8.82 9.50
N GLY A 51 2.73 7.79 8.78
CA GLY A 51 2.66 7.69 7.32
C GLY A 51 3.90 8.21 6.61
N GLY A 52 4.04 7.80 5.34
CA GLY A 52 5.17 8.17 4.49
C GLY A 52 6.47 7.44 4.82
N ILE A 53 7.42 7.52 3.90
CA ILE A 53 8.78 7.00 4.05
C ILE A 53 9.68 7.67 3.02
N GLU A 54 10.93 7.96 3.40
CA GLU A 54 11.93 8.48 2.48
C GLU A 54 12.76 7.37 1.83
N VAL A 55 13.43 7.67 0.71
CA VAL A 55 14.22 6.68 -0.05
C VAL A 55 15.34 6.08 0.80
N ASP A 56 16.05 6.89 1.58
CA ASP A 56 17.11 6.44 2.48
C ASP A 56 16.60 5.47 3.56
N GLU A 57 15.34 5.62 3.95
CA GLU A 57 14.72 4.77 4.96
C GLU A 57 14.30 3.42 4.38
N CYS A 58 13.80 3.40 3.15
CA CYS A 58 13.66 2.17 2.38
C CYS A 58 15.00 1.43 2.28
N ALA A 59 16.10 2.13 2.01
CA ALA A 59 17.44 1.53 1.94
C ALA A 59 17.91 0.95 3.30
N ARG A 60 17.59 1.63 4.42
CA ARG A 60 17.87 1.12 5.77
C ARG A 60 17.09 -0.16 6.07
N ILE A 61 15.79 -0.18 5.75
CA ILE A 61 14.95 -1.38 5.89
C ILE A 61 15.48 -2.51 5.00
N LEU A 62 15.77 -2.21 3.74
CA LEU A 62 16.32 -3.17 2.77
C LEU A 62 17.59 -3.86 3.32
N THR A 63 18.53 -3.07 3.84
CA THR A 63 19.79 -3.58 4.37
C THR A 63 19.56 -4.51 5.57
N ALA A 64 18.72 -4.10 6.53
CA ALA A 64 18.43 -4.88 7.72
C ALA A 64 17.66 -6.17 7.41
N VAL A 65 16.65 -6.09 6.55
CA VAL A 65 15.86 -7.23 6.09
C VAL A 65 16.73 -8.23 5.33
N SER A 66 17.59 -7.76 4.41
CA SER A 66 18.50 -8.62 3.66
C SER A 66 19.39 -9.44 4.59
N ALA A 67 19.99 -8.80 5.59
CA ALA A 67 20.86 -9.49 6.55
C ALA A 67 20.12 -10.58 7.35
N VAL A 68 18.85 -10.36 7.69
CA VAL A 68 18.03 -11.37 8.40
C VAL A 68 17.63 -12.49 7.46
N LEU A 69 17.26 -12.19 6.22
CA LEU A 69 16.93 -13.19 5.20
C LEU A 69 18.13 -14.08 4.86
N ASP A 70 19.35 -13.53 4.85
CA ASP A 70 20.58 -14.30 4.63
C ASP A 70 20.85 -15.32 5.76
N VAL A 71 20.39 -15.05 6.99
CA VAL A 71 20.58 -15.93 8.15
C VAL A 71 19.45 -16.96 8.26
N GLU A 72 18.20 -16.52 8.13
CA GLU A 72 17.02 -17.37 8.27
C GLU A 72 16.73 -18.22 7.02
N ASP A 73 17.27 -17.80 5.86
CA ASP A 73 17.14 -18.40 4.53
C ASP A 73 15.78 -19.07 4.25
N PRO A 74 14.65 -18.31 4.32
CA PRO A 74 13.33 -18.91 4.26
C PRO A 74 12.88 -19.29 2.84
N LEU A 75 13.64 -18.94 1.80
CA LEU A 75 13.27 -19.07 0.39
C LEU A 75 14.34 -19.85 -0.39
N GLU A 76 13.95 -20.99 -0.95
CA GLU A 76 14.88 -21.86 -1.71
C GLU A 76 15.22 -21.31 -3.12
N ASP A 77 14.33 -20.50 -3.69
CA ASP A 77 14.48 -19.97 -5.05
C ASP A 77 15.06 -18.56 -5.04
N ALA A 78 15.87 -18.23 -6.05
CA ALA A 78 16.36 -16.87 -6.25
C ALA A 78 15.21 -15.86 -6.40
N TYR A 79 15.38 -14.68 -5.79
CA TYR A 79 14.41 -13.61 -5.79
C TYR A 79 15.07 -12.23 -5.84
N THR A 80 14.29 -11.24 -6.26
CA THR A 80 14.61 -9.81 -6.09
C THR A 80 13.93 -9.31 -4.83
N LEU A 81 14.65 -8.61 -3.96
CA LEU A 81 14.09 -7.94 -2.79
C LEU A 81 13.74 -6.48 -3.14
N GLU A 82 12.49 -6.09 -2.90
CA GLU A 82 11.99 -4.73 -3.11
C GLU A 82 11.43 -4.16 -1.81
N VAL A 83 11.87 -2.96 -1.44
CA VAL A 83 11.33 -2.21 -0.30
C VAL A 83 10.85 -0.84 -0.77
N SER A 84 9.60 -0.49 -0.48
CA SER A 84 9.00 0.78 -0.89
C SER A 84 8.01 1.32 0.15
N SER A 85 7.54 2.56 -0.05
CA SER A 85 6.26 2.99 0.54
C SER A 85 5.08 2.30 -0.15
N PRO A 86 3.89 2.34 0.47
CA PRO A 86 2.64 1.96 -0.20
C PRO A 86 2.21 2.92 -1.33
N GLY A 87 2.66 4.19 -1.31
CA GLY A 87 2.35 5.16 -2.36
C GLY A 87 0.86 5.56 -2.42
N ILE A 88 0.41 6.02 -3.59
CA ILE A 88 -0.97 6.51 -3.81
C ILE A 88 -1.98 5.40 -4.15
N ASP A 89 -1.57 4.32 -4.81
CA ASP A 89 -2.36 3.08 -4.97
C ASP A 89 -2.24 2.24 -3.68
N ARG A 90 -2.51 2.89 -2.55
CA ARG A 90 -2.23 2.40 -1.21
C ARG A 90 -3.07 1.15 -0.90
N PRO A 91 -2.45 0.00 -0.56
CA PRO A 91 -3.17 -1.12 0.03
C PRO A 91 -3.63 -0.77 1.46
N LEU A 92 -4.84 -1.16 1.81
CA LEU A 92 -5.40 -1.01 3.15
C LEU A 92 -5.34 -2.38 3.83
N THR A 93 -4.51 -2.50 4.86
CA THR A 93 -4.06 -3.81 5.36
C THR A 93 -4.19 -4.00 6.84
N ARG A 94 -4.36 -2.90 7.59
CA ARG A 94 -4.47 -2.83 9.04
C ARG A 94 -5.72 -2.02 9.35
N LEU A 95 -6.40 -2.27 10.46
CA LEU A 95 -7.61 -1.51 10.85
C LEU A 95 -7.36 0.01 10.83
N LYS A 96 -6.22 0.45 11.37
CA LYS A 96 -5.82 1.86 11.35
C LYS A 96 -5.62 2.45 9.95
N ASP A 97 -5.37 1.63 8.93
CA ASP A 97 -5.34 2.12 7.55
C ASP A 97 -6.75 2.54 7.11
N PHE A 98 -7.80 1.86 7.56
CA PHE A 98 -9.17 2.24 7.22
C PHE A 98 -9.60 3.50 7.97
N GLU A 99 -9.19 3.64 9.23
CA GLU A 99 -9.43 4.85 10.03
C GLU A 99 -8.68 6.08 9.46
N ALA A 100 -7.38 5.92 9.16
CA ALA A 100 -6.55 7.04 8.68
C ALA A 100 -6.97 7.57 7.30
N TRP A 101 -7.71 6.77 6.53
CA TRP A 101 -8.15 7.09 5.18
C TRP A 101 -9.68 7.20 5.07
N GLU A 102 -10.38 7.41 6.19
CA GLU A 102 -11.79 7.79 6.20
C GLU A 102 -12.05 8.98 5.26
N GLY A 103 -13.18 8.95 4.56
CA GLY A 103 -13.56 9.97 3.58
C GLY A 103 -12.98 9.75 2.18
N TYR A 104 -12.07 8.80 1.99
CA TYR A 104 -11.54 8.44 0.67
C TYR A 104 -12.25 7.23 0.07
N GLU A 105 -12.35 7.22 -1.27
CA GLU A 105 -12.89 6.08 -2.00
C GLU A 105 -11.93 4.88 -1.94
N ALA A 106 -12.46 3.73 -1.57
CA ALA A 106 -11.74 2.47 -1.50
C ALA A 106 -12.47 1.38 -2.28
N LYS A 107 -11.70 0.35 -2.66
CA LYS A 107 -12.22 -0.91 -3.16
C LYS A 107 -11.88 -2.00 -2.16
N ILE A 108 -12.88 -2.73 -1.69
CA ILE A 108 -12.77 -3.82 -0.72
C ILE A 108 -13.29 -5.11 -1.35
N GLU A 109 -12.55 -6.21 -1.22
CA GLU A 109 -12.98 -7.55 -1.62
C GLU A 109 -13.08 -8.48 -0.41
N THR A 110 -14.16 -9.24 -0.29
CA THR A 110 -14.39 -10.18 0.81
C THR A 110 -14.20 -11.63 0.40
N THR A 111 -13.82 -12.47 1.36
CA THR A 111 -13.77 -13.92 1.22
C THR A 111 -15.17 -14.51 1.12
N GLU A 112 -16.09 -14.04 1.96
CA GLU A 112 -17.49 -14.45 2.00
C GLU A 112 -18.37 -13.60 1.07
N MET A 113 -19.48 -14.19 0.62
CA MET A 113 -20.50 -13.49 -0.16
C MET A 113 -21.45 -12.75 0.78
N ILE A 114 -21.62 -11.45 0.55
CA ILE A 114 -22.52 -10.59 1.32
C ILE A 114 -23.49 -9.97 0.31
N ASP A 115 -24.78 -10.22 0.50
CA ASP A 115 -25.86 -9.77 -0.39
C ASP A 115 -25.59 -10.01 -1.88
N GLY A 116 -25.07 -11.20 -2.21
CA GLY A 116 -24.83 -11.64 -3.59
C GLY A 116 -23.56 -11.06 -4.24
N ARG A 117 -22.74 -10.30 -3.51
CA ARG A 117 -21.47 -9.75 -4.02
C ARG A 117 -20.32 -9.96 -3.05
N ARG A 118 -19.10 -9.78 -3.57
CA ARG A 118 -17.83 -9.90 -2.84
C ARG A 118 -16.92 -8.70 -3.02
N ARG A 119 -17.39 -7.70 -3.77
CA ARG A 119 -16.61 -6.52 -4.16
C ARG A 119 -17.44 -5.30 -3.85
N PHE A 120 -16.83 -4.38 -3.11
CA PHE A 120 -17.43 -3.15 -2.65
C PHE A 120 -16.52 -2.01 -3.11
N LYS A 121 -17.14 -0.94 -3.62
CA LYS A 121 -16.46 0.29 -4.00
C LYS A 121 -17.29 1.42 -3.44
N GLY A 122 -16.67 2.32 -2.72
CA GLY A 122 -17.37 3.33 -1.94
C GLY A 122 -16.42 4.13 -1.05
N VAL A 123 -16.98 5.07 -0.30
CA VAL A 123 -16.22 5.96 0.58
C VAL A 123 -16.05 5.30 1.94
N LEU A 124 -14.82 5.27 2.46
CA LEU A 124 -14.56 4.78 3.82
C LEU A 124 -15.27 5.67 4.84
N ALA A 125 -16.00 5.06 5.76
CA ALA A 125 -16.79 5.73 6.78
C ALA A 125 -16.31 5.39 8.22
N GLY A 126 -15.05 4.98 8.34
CA GLY A 126 -14.41 4.64 9.61
C GLY A 126 -14.42 3.15 9.93
N VAL A 127 -14.13 2.84 11.20
CA VAL A 127 -14.11 1.47 11.75
C VAL A 127 -14.90 1.47 13.05
N GLU A 128 -15.78 0.49 13.22
CA GLU A 128 -16.59 0.32 14.44
C GLU A 128 -16.64 -1.17 14.80
N ASP A 129 -16.37 -1.52 16.06
CA ASP A 129 -16.45 -2.90 16.59
C ASP A 129 -15.73 -3.99 15.76
N GLY A 130 -14.64 -3.62 15.06
CA GLY A 130 -13.88 -4.53 14.21
C GLY A 130 -14.41 -4.66 12.78
N GLU A 131 -15.45 -3.92 12.43
CA GLU A 131 -15.98 -3.79 11.08
C GLU A 131 -15.42 -2.54 10.39
N VAL A 132 -15.07 -2.69 9.12
CA VAL A 132 -14.76 -1.56 8.23
C VAL A 132 -16.07 -1.02 7.66
N LEU A 133 -16.36 0.25 7.92
CA LEU A 133 -17.54 0.92 7.40
C LEU A 133 -17.26 1.49 6.01
N ILE A 134 -18.15 1.22 5.05
CA ILE A 134 -18.06 1.76 3.69
C ILE A 134 -19.42 2.24 3.21
N GLU A 135 -19.48 3.50 2.78
CA GLU A 135 -20.64 4.11 2.12
C GLU A 135 -20.61 3.75 0.63
N ILE A 136 -21.70 3.13 0.17
CA ILE A 136 -21.85 2.62 -1.19
C ILE A 136 -23.17 3.12 -1.79
N ASP A 137 -23.26 3.10 -3.12
CA ASP A 137 -24.55 3.35 -3.80
C ASP A 137 -25.54 2.24 -3.44
N GLY A 138 -26.62 2.62 -2.76
CA GLY A 138 -27.72 1.75 -2.40
C GLY A 138 -28.74 1.56 -3.53
N PRO A 139 -29.80 0.77 -3.28
CA PRO A 139 -30.93 0.66 -4.19
C PRO A 139 -31.50 2.06 -4.47
N GLU A 140 -31.83 2.35 -5.73
CA GLU A 140 -32.39 3.64 -6.16
C GLU A 140 -31.40 4.85 -6.13
N GLY A 141 -30.12 4.61 -5.81
CA GLY A 141 -29.07 5.64 -5.85
C GLY A 141 -28.92 6.44 -4.56
N GLU A 142 -29.57 6.02 -3.47
CA GLU A 142 -29.35 6.59 -2.14
C GLU A 142 -28.12 5.96 -1.50
N PRO A 143 -27.19 6.75 -0.92
CA PRO A 143 -26.01 6.19 -0.25
C PRO A 143 -26.41 5.40 0.99
N VAL A 144 -25.78 4.24 1.18
CA VAL A 144 -25.96 3.37 2.34
C VAL A 144 -24.60 2.99 2.90
N THR A 145 -24.42 3.14 4.21
CA THR A 145 -23.24 2.65 4.93
C THR A 145 -23.46 1.19 5.34
N ILE A 146 -22.48 0.34 5.03
CA ILE A 146 -22.46 -1.06 5.47
C ILE A 146 -21.19 -1.34 6.28
N GLY A 147 -21.30 -2.25 7.26
CA GLY A 147 -20.15 -2.80 7.98
C GLY A 147 -19.65 -4.08 7.32
N LEU A 148 -18.34 -4.19 7.16
CA LEU A 148 -17.67 -5.39 6.68
C LEU A 148 -16.70 -5.87 7.76
N ASP A 149 -16.95 -7.05 8.34
CA ASP A 149 -16.04 -7.68 9.30
C ASP A 149 -14.62 -7.75 8.71
N TYR A 150 -13.66 -7.11 9.39
CA TYR A 150 -12.28 -7.05 8.99
C TYR A 150 -11.67 -8.44 8.72
N GLU A 151 -12.08 -9.47 9.46
CA GLU A 151 -11.57 -10.83 9.27
C GLU A 151 -12.01 -11.46 7.94
N TRP A 152 -13.08 -10.95 7.32
CA TRP A 152 -13.59 -11.42 6.04
C TRP A 152 -12.91 -10.75 4.85
N LEU A 153 -12.21 -9.63 5.06
CA LEU A 153 -11.56 -8.90 3.98
C LEU A 153 -10.42 -9.73 3.38
N SER A 154 -10.45 -9.88 2.06
CA SER A 154 -9.44 -10.59 1.25
C SER A 154 -8.52 -9.66 0.49
N ASP A 155 -8.97 -8.44 0.21
CA ASP A 155 -8.19 -7.37 -0.42
C ASP A 155 -8.83 -6.02 -0.11
N ALA A 156 -8.03 -4.98 0.04
CA ALA A 156 -8.52 -3.62 0.13
C ALA A 156 -7.45 -2.64 -0.34
N LYS A 157 -7.87 -1.58 -1.04
CA LYS A 157 -6.99 -0.49 -1.46
C LYS A 157 -7.77 0.78 -1.75
N LEU A 158 -7.08 1.91 -1.69
CA LEU A 158 -7.63 3.19 -2.16
C LEU A 158 -7.87 3.15 -3.67
N VAL A 159 -8.90 3.88 -4.10
CA VAL A 159 -9.14 4.16 -5.50
C VAL A 159 -8.40 5.43 -5.86
N LEU A 160 -7.62 5.37 -6.94
CA LEU A 160 -6.86 6.50 -7.46
C LEU A 160 -7.81 7.51 -8.12
N THR A 161 -8.40 8.40 -7.33
CA THR A 161 -9.26 9.49 -7.80
C THR A 161 -8.46 10.79 -8.01
N ASP A 162 -8.97 11.70 -8.85
CA ASP A 162 -8.35 13.02 -9.06
C ASP A 162 -8.29 13.86 -7.78
N GLU A 163 -9.22 13.63 -6.86
CA GLU A 163 -9.24 14.25 -5.54
C GLU A 163 -8.09 13.71 -4.68
N LEU A 164 -7.95 12.39 -4.60
CA LEU A 164 -6.85 11.74 -3.87
C LEU A 164 -5.49 12.20 -4.41
N ILE A 165 -5.32 12.24 -5.74
CA ILE A 165 -4.08 12.73 -6.37
C ILE A 165 -3.78 14.16 -5.92
N ARG A 166 -4.77 15.05 -5.99
CA ARG A 166 -4.58 16.46 -5.62
C ARG A 166 -4.22 16.62 -4.14
N GLU A 167 -4.89 15.90 -3.25
CA GLU A 167 -4.61 15.96 -1.81
C GLU A 167 -3.22 15.41 -1.48
N MET A 168 -2.82 14.29 -2.08
CA MET A 168 -1.48 13.71 -1.89
C MET A 168 -0.36 14.64 -2.36
N LEU A 169 -0.54 15.30 -3.50
CA LEU A 169 0.43 16.28 -4.01
C LEU A 169 0.53 17.50 -3.09
N ARG A 170 -0.60 17.98 -2.56
CA ARG A 170 -0.65 19.09 -1.59
C ARG A 170 0.06 18.71 -0.29
N ALA A 171 -0.23 17.53 0.26
CA ALA A 171 0.36 17.03 1.49
C ALA A 171 1.89 16.89 1.37
N ARG A 172 2.38 16.32 0.25
CA ARG A 172 3.84 16.23 -0.01
C ARG A 172 4.51 17.59 -0.10
N LYS A 173 3.87 18.58 -0.75
CA LYS A 173 4.39 19.96 -0.81
C LYS A 173 4.42 20.61 0.57
N ALA A 174 3.37 20.44 1.37
CA ALA A 174 3.29 20.97 2.72
C ALA A 174 4.33 20.35 3.68
N ALA A 175 4.65 19.08 3.50
CA ALA A 175 5.66 18.36 4.28
C ALA A 175 7.11 18.74 3.92
N GLY A 176 7.33 19.57 2.89
CA GLY A 176 8.68 19.98 2.46
C GLY A 176 9.50 18.85 1.81
N ILE A 177 8.85 17.73 1.45
CA ILE A 177 9.49 16.57 0.81
C ILE A 177 9.89 16.89 -0.65
N ILE A 178 9.25 17.88 -1.26
CA ILE A 178 9.61 18.40 -2.58
C ILE A 178 10.43 19.67 -2.37
N ASP A 179 11.75 19.53 -2.41
CA ASP A 179 12.67 20.67 -2.54
C ASP A 179 12.87 20.98 -4.02
N GLU A 180 12.14 21.97 -4.54
CA GLU A 180 12.26 22.43 -5.93
C GLU A 180 13.71 22.89 -6.29
N SER A 181 14.57 23.17 -5.29
CA SER A 181 15.99 23.52 -5.51
C SER A 181 16.92 22.31 -5.64
N ALA A 182 16.44 21.11 -5.33
CA ALA A 182 17.18 19.85 -5.47
C ALA A 182 16.96 19.18 -6.84
N PHE A 183 16.11 19.76 -7.70
CA PHE A 183 15.90 19.29 -9.07
C PHE A 183 16.65 20.19 -10.05
N ASP A 184 17.37 19.59 -10.99
CA ASP A 184 17.99 20.33 -12.10
C ASP A 184 16.91 20.90 -13.04
N GLU A 185 17.21 22.03 -13.68
CA GLU A 185 16.35 22.57 -14.74
C GLU A 185 16.13 21.52 -15.84
N ILE A 186 14.88 21.34 -16.25
CA ILE A 186 14.54 20.42 -17.34
C ILE A 186 15.10 21.00 -18.64
N GLU A 187 16.24 20.49 -19.10
CA GLU A 187 16.75 20.77 -20.44
C GLU A 187 15.89 20.01 -21.46
N THR A 188 14.98 20.72 -22.12
CA THR A 188 14.31 20.22 -23.33
C THR A 188 15.28 20.35 -24.50
N ASP A 189 15.78 19.23 -25.00
CA ASP A 189 16.50 19.20 -26.28
C ASP A 189 15.48 19.52 -27.40
N GLU A 190 15.53 20.74 -27.94
CA GLU A 190 14.86 21.08 -29.19
C GLU A 190 15.60 20.40 -30.34
N GLY A 191 15.41 19.08 -30.42
CA GLY A 191 15.90 18.24 -31.49
C GLY A 191 15.55 18.87 -32.83
N SER A 192 16.59 19.32 -33.54
CA SER A 192 16.63 19.84 -34.90
C SER A 192 15.41 19.49 -35.75
N VAL A 193 14.61 20.50 -36.08
CA VAL A 193 13.61 20.41 -37.15
C VAL A 193 14.35 20.01 -38.43
N PRO A 194 14.03 18.86 -39.06
CA PRO A 194 14.62 18.53 -40.35
C PRO A 194 14.18 19.58 -41.37
N GLN A 195 15.15 20.24 -41.99
CA GLN A 195 14.89 21.13 -43.12
C GLN A 195 14.54 20.24 -44.32
N GLU A 196 13.26 20.24 -44.73
CA GLU A 196 12.83 19.59 -45.98
C GLU A 196 13.37 20.40 -47.17
N ASP A 197 14.21 19.77 -47.99
CA ASP A 197 14.57 20.21 -49.35
C ASP A 197 13.53 19.71 -50.38
#